data_AF-A0A9W7Z568-F1
#
_entry.id   AF-A0A9W7Z568-F1
#
_cell.length_a   1.000
_cell.length_b   1.000
_cell.length_c   1.000
_cell.angle_alpha   90.00
_cell.angle_beta   90.00
_cell.angle_gamma   90.00
#
_symmetry.space_group_name_H-M   'P 1'
#
loop_
_entity.id
_entity.type
_entity.pdbx_description
1 polymer ?
#
loop_
_entity_poly.entity_id
_entity_poly.type
_entity_poly.pdbx_seq_one_letter_code
_entity_poly.pdbx_strand_id
1 'polypeptide(L)'
;MLEKPCAVERAQSVCTAEREPVDSVTVYAGKTGTARLRVRRSSKPMRSKETKHRHRVAVNGRNVVLSTRNPVITWLAKNELTLSFAAIFIVRTCSWLGFAWPRLFLTIQHASLSHRYTRGANDVWFVINWIFQILAARSIMLHNVLPLIPQYFGVKSARSQRRFGETGWFLCYIVLSWSIGFSIWRESPYYMNTRHLYANYPEDHVLMPYGLKWYYLVQTAFWISNIYTIFVEERRKDHMEMLTHHVVTIALVVLSYTFHFTRFGHVFMLVMDFPDVFLSLAKLVRYLGNEMAPNILFGLFTISWVATKHYLCIKMMISIWTEGIFEVPMEKRFPHCPDSFASYPIVGFMWAILCVLQAVLIYWFVMILKVLEKVLIKGEDAADERSDEESDSEDDATPNDTARPN
;
A
#
# COMPACT_ATOMS: atom_id res chain seq x y z
N MET A 1 -28.59 -65.99 29.44
CA MET A 1 -29.89 -66.66 29.25
C MET A 1 -30.77 -65.70 28.47
N LEU A 2 -31.01 -66.03 27.20
CA LEU A 2 -32.34 -66.33 26.64
C LEU A 2 -33.12 -65.02 26.40
N GLU A 3 -33.69 -64.68 25.24
CA GLU A 3 -33.88 -65.36 23.96
C GLU A 3 -34.53 -64.29 23.05
N LYS A 4 -34.29 -64.37 21.73
CA LYS A 4 -35.10 -63.68 20.70
C LYS A 4 -36.50 -64.34 20.65
N PRO A 5 -37.54 -63.81 19.94
CA PRO A 5 -37.64 -63.90 18.46
C PRO A 5 -38.30 -62.66 17.79
N CYS A 6 -37.95 -62.29 16.55
CA CYS A 6 -38.50 -62.75 15.24
C CYS A 6 -39.96 -62.27 15.03
N ALA A 7 -40.40 -61.64 13.93
CA ALA A 7 -40.14 -61.84 12.49
C ALA A 7 -40.56 -60.56 11.70
N VAL A 8 -39.85 -60.11 10.64
CA VAL A 8 -40.05 -60.40 9.18
C VAL A 8 -41.48 -60.02 8.73
N GLU A 9 -41.74 -59.05 7.85
CA GLU A 9 -41.49 -59.11 6.39
C GLU A 9 -41.75 -57.77 5.63
N ARG A 10 -40.91 -57.50 4.60
CA ARG A 10 -41.03 -56.75 3.30
C ARG A 10 -42.26 -55.87 2.96
N ALA A 11 -42.22 -54.85 2.10
CA ALA A 11 -41.21 -54.20 1.23
C ALA A 11 -41.83 -52.96 0.52
N GLN A 12 -40.97 -52.06 0.00
CA GLN A 12 -41.18 -51.10 -1.13
C GLN A 12 -42.18 -49.93 -0.89
N SER A 13 -41.98 -48.66 -1.25
CA SER A 13 -41.04 -47.95 -2.13
C SER A 13 -41.24 -46.41 -2.02
N VAL A 14 -40.17 -45.63 -2.26
CA VAL A 14 -40.12 -44.35 -3.02
C VAL A 14 -40.74 -43.04 -2.46
N CYS A 15 -39.84 -42.04 -2.33
CA CYS A 15 -39.97 -40.57 -2.48
C CYS A 15 -40.47 -39.63 -1.36
N THR A 16 -39.57 -38.66 -1.06
CA THR A 16 -39.73 -37.20 -0.80
C THR A 16 -40.53 -36.77 0.45
N ALA A 17 -40.18 -35.71 1.21
CA ALA A 17 -39.56 -34.44 0.87
C ALA A 17 -38.90 -33.78 2.10
N GLU A 18 -37.78 -33.09 1.88
CA GLU A 18 -37.25 -32.04 2.77
C GLU A 18 -38.31 -30.97 3.01
N ARG A 19 -38.53 -30.60 4.28
CA ARG A 19 -39.36 -29.44 4.65
C ARG A 19 -38.50 -28.17 4.53
N GLU A 20 -38.78 -27.34 3.52
CA GLU A 20 -38.23 -25.98 3.44
C GLU A 20 -38.86 -25.05 4.49
N PRO A 21 -38.10 -24.11 5.07
CA PRO A 21 -38.63 -23.14 6.04
C PRO A 21 -39.48 -22.06 5.35
N VAL A 22 -40.58 -21.67 6.00
CA VAL A 22 -41.50 -20.61 5.54
C VAL A 22 -41.30 -19.36 6.41
N ASP A 23 -40.87 -18.25 5.80
CA ASP A 23 -40.44 -17.05 6.53
C ASP A 23 -41.58 -16.15 7.06
N SER A 24 -42.83 -16.26 6.57
CA SER A 24 -44.00 -15.60 7.19
C SER A 24 -45.33 -15.98 6.55
N VAL A 25 -46.40 -16.00 7.35
CA VAL A 25 -47.80 -16.14 6.90
C VAL A 25 -48.56 -14.89 7.34
N THR A 26 -49.19 -14.18 6.41
CA THR A 26 -50.05 -13.02 6.73
C THR A 26 -51.48 -13.31 6.32
N VAL A 27 -52.42 -13.17 7.28
CA VAL A 27 -53.86 -13.39 7.08
C VAL A 27 -54.55 -12.03 6.93
N TYR A 28 -55.34 -11.85 5.87
CA TYR A 28 -56.21 -10.69 5.69
C TYR A 28 -57.68 -11.10 5.85
N ALA A 29 -58.45 -10.35 6.63
CA ALA A 29 -59.89 -10.49 6.72
C ALA A 29 -60.55 -9.71 5.58
N GLY A 30 -61.11 -10.40 4.59
CA GLY A 30 -61.99 -9.81 3.57
C GLY A 30 -63.41 -9.65 4.10
N LYS A 31 -64.08 -8.55 3.76
CA LYS A 31 -65.47 -8.21 4.19
C LYS A 31 -66.57 -9.14 3.64
N THR A 32 -66.24 -10.27 3.05
CA THR A 32 -67.19 -11.27 2.54
C THR A 32 -66.65 -12.69 2.78
N GLY A 33 -66.50 -13.08 4.05
CA GLY A 33 -66.59 -14.48 4.51
C GLY A 33 -65.71 -15.56 3.86
N THR A 34 -64.65 -15.22 3.13
CA THR A 34 -63.73 -16.21 2.54
C THR A 34 -62.28 -15.76 2.69
N ALA A 35 -61.49 -16.52 3.47
CA ALA A 35 -60.06 -16.27 3.67
C ALA A 35 -59.25 -16.89 2.51
N ARG A 36 -58.39 -16.11 1.86
CA ARG A 36 -57.40 -16.62 0.87
C ARG A 36 -55.99 -16.56 1.47
N LEU A 37 -55.31 -17.70 1.48
CA LEU A 37 -53.89 -17.81 1.81
C LEU A 37 -53.05 -17.56 0.55
N ARG A 38 -52.14 -16.59 0.60
CA ARG A 38 -51.14 -16.35 -0.47
C ARG A 38 -49.76 -16.68 0.08
N VAL A 39 -49.19 -17.80 -0.36
CA VAL A 39 -47.81 -18.18 -0.06
C VAL A 39 -46.89 -17.50 -1.09
N ARG A 40 -45.98 -16.63 -0.64
CA ARG A 40 -44.96 -16.01 -1.50
C ARG A 40 -43.67 -16.83 -1.38
N ARG A 41 -43.37 -17.65 -2.39
CA ARG A 41 -42.09 -18.38 -2.47
C ARG A 41 -41.02 -17.46 -3.06
N SER A 42 -39.91 -17.29 -2.34
CA SER A 42 -38.74 -16.55 -2.83
C SER A 42 -37.87 -17.49 -3.68
N SER A 43 -37.93 -17.36 -5.00
CA SER A 43 -37.00 -18.02 -5.91
C SER A 43 -35.74 -17.18 -6.09
N LYS A 44 -34.84 -17.23 -5.10
CA LYS A 44 -33.44 -16.85 -5.31
C LYS A 44 -32.55 -18.01 -4.89
N PRO A 45 -31.69 -18.56 -5.78
CA PRO A 45 -30.75 -19.59 -5.39
C PRO A 45 -29.81 -19.01 -4.34
N MET A 46 -29.68 -19.69 -3.19
CA MET A 46 -28.60 -19.44 -2.22
C MET A 46 -27.28 -19.70 -2.95
N ARG A 47 -26.66 -18.64 -3.46
CA ARG A 47 -25.24 -18.67 -3.81
C ARG A 47 -24.51 -18.93 -2.51
N SER A 48 -23.93 -20.11 -2.36
CA SER A 48 -23.00 -20.38 -1.27
C SER A 48 -21.97 -19.26 -1.27
N LYS A 49 -21.99 -18.44 -0.21
CA LYS A 49 -20.84 -17.62 0.09
C LYS A 49 -19.76 -18.63 0.45
N GLU A 50 -18.84 -18.90 -0.47
CA GLU A 50 -17.55 -19.49 -0.10
C GLU A 50 -16.99 -18.60 1.01
N THR A 51 -17.11 -19.07 2.24
CA THR A 51 -16.44 -18.50 3.40
C THR A 51 -14.95 -18.63 3.11
N LYS A 52 -14.32 -17.56 2.62
CA LYS A 52 -12.86 -17.47 2.55
C LYS A 52 -12.34 -17.61 3.97
N HIS A 53 -12.02 -18.84 4.39
CA HIS A 53 -11.37 -19.10 5.66
C HIS A 53 -10.02 -18.36 5.68
N ARG A 54 -10.00 -17.22 6.39
CA ARG A 54 -8.81 -16.41 6.66
C ARG A 54 -7.87 -17.25 7.52
N HIS A 55 -6.63 -17.46 7.06
CA HIS A 55 -5.63 -18.15 7.86
C HIS A 55 -5.05 -17.19 8.90
N ARG A 56 -5.27 -17.51 10.16
CA ARG A 56 -4.59 -16.86 11.28
C ARG A 56 -3.33 -17.64 11.58
N VAL A 57 -2.20 -16.95 11.61
CA VAL A 57 -0.94 -17.54 12.03
C VAL A 57 -0.46 -16.79 13.25
N ALA A 58 -0.26 -17.51 14.36
CA ALA A 58 0.42 -16.95 15.52
C ALA A 58 1.88 -16.68 15.14
N VAL A 59 2.29 -15.43 15.24
CA VAL A 59 3.68 -14.98 15.10
C VAL A 59 4.07 -14.41 16.46
N ASN A 60 5.03 -15.05 17.14
CA ASN A 60 5.51 -14.64 18.48
C ASN A 60 4.38 -14.34 19.49
N GLY A 61 3.40 -15.25 19.59
CA GLY A 61 2.29 -15.13 20.56
C GLY A 61 1.19 -14.13 20.19
N ARG A 62 1.22 -13.52 19.00
CA ARG A 62 0.15 -12.61 18.53
C ARG A 62 -0.40 -13.05 17.17
N ASN A 63 -1.71 -12.96 17.01
CA ASN A 63 -2.41 -13.39 15.79
C ASN A 63 -2.14 -12.42 14.63
N VAL A 64 -1.27 -12.82 13.69
CA VAL A 64 -1.09 -12.10 12.42
C VAL A 64 -1.97 -12.78 11.38
N VAL A 65 -3.01 -12.08 10.94
CA VAL A 65 -3.78 -12.43 9.74
C VAL A 65 -2.91 -12.18 8.52
N LEU A 66 -2.47 -13.23 7.86
CA LEU A 66 -1.67 -13.12 6.64
C LEU A 66 -2.60 -13.24 5.44
N SER A 67 -2.31 -12.45 4.39
CA SER A 67 -3.06 -12.47 3.12
C SER A 67 -2.91 -13.78 2.35
N THR A 68 -1.85 -14.55 2.65
CA THR A 68 -1.45 -15.70 1.84
C THR A 68 -1.28 -16.97 2.68
N ARG A 69 -1.63 -18.10 2.08
CA ARG A 69 -1.33 -19.44 2.58
C ARG A 69 0.07 -19.93 2.16
N ASN A 70 0.81 -19.11 1.41
CA ASN A 70 2.14 -19.49 0.96
C ASN A 70 3.08 -19.64 2.18
N PRO A 71 3.65 -20.83 2.40
CA PRO A 71 4.48 -21.11 3.57
C PRO A 71 5.74 -20.23 3.58
N VAL A 72 6.28 -19.89 2.41
CA VAL A 72 7.47 -19.03 2.28
C VAL A 72 7.18 -17.62 2.77
N ILE A 73 6.08 -17.01 2.30
CA ILE A 73 5.71 -15.64 2.70
C ILE A 73 5.38 -15.59 4.20
N THR A 74 4.72 -16.64 4.71
CA THR A 74 4.45 -16.78 6.15
C THR A 74 5.73 -16.87 6.96
N TRP A 75 6.70 -17.67 6.51
CA TRP A 75 8.00 -17.78 7.15
C TRP A 75 8.79 -16.47 7.09
N LEU A 76 8.76 -15.77 5.95
CA LEU A 76 9.41 -14.46 5.81
C LEU A 76 8.80 -13.43 6.75
N ALA A 77 7.47 -13.37 6.86
CA ALA A 77 6.79 -12.47 7.79
C ALA A 77 7.14 -12.76 9.26
N LYS A 78 7.27 -14.05 9.62
CA LYS A 78 7.68 -14.46 10.98
C LYS A 78 9.11 -14.07 11.31
N ASN A 79 10.00 -14.09 10.33
CA ASN A 79 11.43 -13.87 10.52
C ASN A 79 11.90 -12.51 9.99
N GLU A 80 10.97 -11.59 9.68
CA GLU A 80 11.26 -10.28 9.07
C GLU A 80 12.35 -9.52 9.84
N LEU A 81 12.20 -9.43 11.17
CA LEU A 81 13.14 -8.75 12.04
C LEU A 81 14.51 -9.45 12.09
N THR A 82 14.50 -10.76 12.31
CA THR A 82 15.71 -11.58 12.45
C THR A 82 16.54 -11.59 11.17
N LEU A 83 15.90 -11.74 10.01
CA LEU A 83 16.56 -11.72 8.71
C LEU A 83 17.18 -10.35 8.43
N SER A 84 16.44 -9.29 8.70
CA SER A 84 16.92 -7.92 8.48
C SER A 84 18.10 -7.60 9.38
N PHE A 85 18.04 -7.94 10.67
CA PHE A 85 19.16 -7.74 11.59
C PHE A 85 20.35 -8.63 11.25
N ALA A 86 20.15 -9.89 10.88
CA ALA A 86 21.24 -10.78 10.49
C ALA A 86 21.98 -10.21 9.27
N ALA A 87 21.27 -9.76 8.24
CA ALA A 87 21.87 -9.15 7.05
C ALA A 87 22.68 -7.89 7.42
N ILE A 88 22.10 -6.98 8.20
CA ILE A 88 22.77 -5.76 8.65
C ILE A 88 24.01 -6.11 9.49
N PHE A 89 23.86 -7.03 10.44
CA PHE A 89 24.93 -7.46 11.34
C PHE A 89 26.10 -8.08 10.58
N ILE A 90 25.84 -8.94 9.59
CA ILE A 90 26.89 -9.53 8.73
C ILE A 90 27.66 -8.45 7.99
N VAL A 91 26.96 -7.53 7.31
CA VAL A 91 27.60 -6.43 6.57
C VAL A 91 28.46 -5.57 7.50
N ARG A 92 27.93 -5.20 8.67
CA ARG A 92 28.64 -4.35 9.65
C ARG A 92 29.84 -5.06 10.28
N THR A 93 29.69 -6.33 10.64
CA THR A 93 30.77 -7.13 11.23
C THR A 93 31.89 -7.35 10.23
N CYS A 94 31.58 -7.72 8.98
CA CYS A 94 32.59 -7.85 7.94
C CYS A 94 33.29 -6.52 7.64
N SER A 95 32.58 -5.39 7.71
CA SER A 95 33.22 -4.08 7.57
C SER A 95 34.19 -3.80 8.72
N TRP A 96 33.83 -4.16 9.95
CA TRP A 96 34.67 -4.00 11.13
C TRP A 96 35.90 -4.91 11.09
N LEU A 97 35.76 -6.13 10.57
CA LEU A 97 36.86 -7.08 10.34
C LEU A 97 37.79 -6.69 9.17
N GLY A 98 37.54 -5.55 8.49
CA GLY A 98 38.40 -5.03 7.43
C GLY A 98 38.18 -5.62 6.04
N PHE A 99 37.08 -6.37 5.81
CA PHE A 99 36.73 -6.81 4.45
C PHE A 99 36.33 -5.62 3.58
N ALA A 100 36.69 -5.65 2.29
CA ALA A 100 36.43 -4.54 1.36
C ALA A 100 35.01 -4.52 0.77
N TRP A 101 34.39 -5.69 0.55
CA TRP A 101 33.08 -5.80 -0.10
C TRP A 101 31.91 -5.11 0.64
N PRO A 102 31.86 -5.01 2.00
CA PRO A 102 30.79 -4.31 2.70
C PRO A 102 30.68 -2.83 2.35
N ARG A 103 31.77 -2.22 1.85
CA ARG A 103 31.76 -0.83 1.39
C ARG A 103 30.73 -0.59 0.30
N LEU A 104 30.45 -1.59 -0.56
CA LEU A 104 29.42 -1.52 -1.59
C LEU A 104 28.01 -1.31 -1.01
N PHE A 105 27.76 -1.85 0.19
CA PHE A 105 26.47 -1.79 0.87
C PHE A 105 26.34 -0.53 1.75
N LEU A 106 27.46 -0.07 2.32
CA LEU A 106 27.45 0.96 3.37
C LEU A 106 27.66 2.38 2.84
N THR A 107 28.32 2.56 1.69
CA THR A 107 28.63 3.88 1.14
C THR A 107 27.97 4.12 -0.21
N ILE A 108 27.67 5.37 -0.52
CA ILE A 108 27.23 5.76 -1.86
C ILE A 108 28.40 5.57 -2.85
N GLN A 109 28.13 4.93 -3.98
CA GLN A 109 29.13 4.58 -4.99
C GLN A 109 29.28 5.68 -6.05
N HIS A 110 30.29 5.57 -6.91
CA HIS A 110 30.46 6.42 -8.10
C HIS A 110 30.64 7.92 -7.80
N ALA A 111 31.51 8.25 -6.83
CA ALA A 111 31.94 9.62 -6.58
C ALA A 111 32.87 10.11 -7.70
N SER A 112 32.65 11.34 -8.14
CA SER A 112 33.49 12.10 -9.07
C SER A 112 34.48 12.98 -8.29
N LEU A 113 35.50 13.49 -8.98
CA LEU A 113 36.53 14.38 -8.42
C LEU A 113 35.96 15.67 -7.81
N SER A 114 34.78 16.11 -8.26
CA SER A 114 34.11 17.33 -7.80
C SER A 114 33.20 17.13 -6.57
N HIS A 115 33.35 16.03 -5.82
CA HIS A 115 32.44 15.62 -4.74
C HIS A 115 30.97 15.45 -5.17
N ARG A 116 30.73 15.31 -6.48
CA ARG A 116 29.43 14.93 -7.05
C ARG A 116 29.43 13.45 -7.39
N TYR A 117 28.25 12.89 -7.64
CA TYR A 117 28.07 11.47 -7.90
C TYR A 117 27.45 11.24 -9.26
N THR A 118 27.79 10.13 -9.91
CA THR A 118 27.07 9.62 -11.08
C THR A 118 26.32 8.34 -10.71
N ARG A 119 25.49 7.83 -11.61
CA ARG A 119 24.83 6.53 -11.44
C ARG A 119 25.77 5.37 -11.77
N GLY A 120 25.52 4.19 -11.21
CA GLY A 120 26.12 2.97 -11.72
C GLY A 120 25.60 1.70 -11.05
N ALA A 121 26.02 0.55 -11.58
CA ALA A 121 25.47 -0.76 -11.18
C ALA A 121 25.70 -1.08 -9.70
N ASN A 122 26.81 -0.61 -9.11
CA ASN A 122 27.13 -0.89 -7.71
C ASN A 122 26.19 -0.20 -6.72
N ASP A 123 25.36 0.75 -7.16
CA ASP A 123 24.32 1.36 -6.33
C ASP A 123 23.27 0.33 -5.87
N VAL A 124 23.11 -0.80 -6.58
CA VAL A 124 22.17 -1.87 -6.21
C VAL A 124 22.44 -2.43 -4.81
N TRP A 125 23.71 -2.56 -4.42
CA TRP A 125 24.10 -3.09 -3.12
C TRP A 125 23.72 -2.15 -1.98
N PHE A 126 23.83 -0.84 -2.23
CA PHE A 126 23.36 0.18 -1.30
C PHE A 126 21.84 0.13 -1.14
N VAL A 127 21.09 -0.03 -2.24
CA VAL A 127 19.62 -0.20 -2.21
C VAL A 127 19.23 -1.45 -1.43
N ILE A 128 19.89 -2.59 -1.65
CA ILE A 128 19.64 -3.85 -0.92
C ILE A 128 19.85 -3.65 0.59
N ASN A 129 20.95 -3.01 0.98
CA ASN A 129 21.22 -2.70 2.39
C ASN A 129 20.12 -1.82 3.01
N TRP A 130 19.61 -0.84 2.26
CA TRP A 130 18.53 0.02 2.73
C TRP A 130 17.18 -0.70 2.81
N ILE A 131 16.90 -1.67 1.94
CA ILE A 131 15.70 -2.53 2.07
C ILE A 131 15.69 -3.22 3.44
N PHE A 132 16.80 -3.85 3.83
CA PHE A 132 16.88 -4.51 5.14
C PHE A 132 16.78 -3.52 6.31
N GLN A 133 17.38 -2.33 6.20
CA GLN A 133 17.24 -1.30 7.24
C GLN A 133 15.79 -0.83 7.40
N ILE A 134 15.08 -0.63 6.28
CA ILE A 134 13.67 -0.22 6.27
C ILE A 134 12.79 -1.32 6.84
N LEU A 135 13.01 -2.59 6.48
CA LEU A 135 12.25 -3.73 7.03
C LEU A 135 12.52 -3.94 8.53
N ALA A 136 13.76 -3.80 8.99
CA ALA A 136 14.09 -3.84 10.41
C ALA A 136 13.36 -2.71 11.17
N ALA A 137 13.46 -1.48 10.68
CA ALA A 137 12.79 -0.33 11.28
C ALA A 137 11.26 -0.49 11.30
N ARG A 138 10.67 -1.00 10.22
CA ARG A 138 9.25 -1.34 10.12
C ARG A 138 8.86 -2.32 11.22
N SER A 139 9.56 -3.44 11.30
CA SER A 139 9.22 -4.49 12.27
C SER A 139 9.35 -4.01 13.73
N ILE A 140 10.39 -3.22 14.05
CA ILE A 140 10.53 -2.58 15.37
C ILE A 140 9.35 -1.63 15.65
N MET A 141 9.00 -0.78 14.70
CA MET A 141 7.90 0.17 14.86
C MET A 141 6.56 -0.53 15.05
N LEU A 142 6.27 -1.57 14.25
CA LEU A 142 5.01 -2.32 14.32
C LEU A 142 4.87 -3.14 15.61
N HIS A 143 5.97 -3.62 16.19
CA HIS A 143 5.91 -4.53 17.35
C HIS A 143 6.20 -3.87 18.69
N ASN A 144 7.00 -2.81 18.72
CA ASN A 144 7.50 -2.21 19.97
C ASN A 144 6.99 -0.78 20.21
N VAL A 145 6.75 0.01 19.16
CA VAL A 145 6.49 1.46 19.32
C VAL A 145 5.03 1.80 19.08
N LEU A 146 4.51 1.52 17.88
CA LEU A 146 3.18 1.96 17.45
C LEU A 146 2.01 1.32 18.21
N PRO A 147 2.08 0.05 18.67
CA PRO A 147 1.00 -0.53 19.47
C PRO A 147 0.76 0.16 20.81
N LEU A 148 1.75 0.88 21.35
CA LEU A 148 1.64 1.56 22.64
C LEU A 148 0.58 2.67 22.61
N ILE A 149 0.40 3.33 21.46
CA ILE A 149 -0.53 4.45 21.29
C ILE A 149 -2.00 3.97 21.40
N PRO A 150 -2.51 3.07 20.53
CA PRO A 150 -3.90 2.65 20.62
C PRO A 150 -4.20 1.88 21.92
N GLN A 151 -3.21 1.22 22.53
CA GLN A 151 -3.37 0.61 23.86
C GLN A 151 -3.57 1.66 24.96
N TYR A 152 -2.81 2.77 24.91
CA TYR A 152 -2.99 3.89 25.83
C TYR A 152 -4.37 4.54 25.69
N PHE A 153 -4.88 4.67 24.46
CA PHE A 153 -6.24 5.18 24.19
C PHE A 153 -7.36 4.12 24.40
N GLY A 154 -7.04 2.91 24.89
CA GLY A 154 -8.03 1.91 25.24
C GLY A 154 -8.71 1.19 24.06
N VAL A 155 -8.11 1.21 22.86
CA VAL A 155 -8.64 0.53 21.67
C VAL A 155 -8.53 -0.98 21.87
N LYS A 156 -9.67 -1.68 22.02
CA LYS A 156 -9.70 -3.14 22.28
C LYS A 156 -9.54 -4.01 21.04
N SER A 157 -9.95 -3.51 19.87
CA SER A 157 -9.91 -4.30 18.62
C SER A 157 -8.47 -4.56 18.17
N ALA A 158 -8.05 -5.83 18.22
CA ALA A 158 -6.73 -6.26 17.74
C ALA A 158 -6.51 -5.92 16.26
N ARG A 159 -7.58 -5.97 15.44
CA ARG A 159 -7.55 -5.55 14.03
C ARG A 159 -7.25 -4.06 13.91
N SER A 160 -7.96 -3.21 14.66
CA SER A 160 -7.74 -1.76 14.65
C SER A 160 -6.33 -1.40 15.10
N GLN A 161 -5.83 -2.01 16.19
CA GLN A 161 -4.45 -1.82 16.65
C GLN A 161 -3.41 -2.18 15.59
N ARG A 162 -3.62 -3.29 14.87
CA ARG A 162 -2.72 -3.69 13.78
C ARG A 162 -2.75 -2.70 12.63
N ARG A 163 -3.94 -2.31 12.16
CA ARG A 163 -4.09 -1.34 11.05
C ARG A 163 -3.53 0.03 11.42
N PHE A 164 -3.65 0.42 12.69
CA PHE A 164 -2.97 1.58 13.25
C PHE A 164 -1.45 1.46 13.12
N GLY A 165 -0.87 0.31 13.49
CA GLY A 165 0.57 0.06 13.32
C GLY A 165 1.03 0.11 11.85
N GLU A 166 0.32 -0.55 10.94
CA GLU A 166 0.62 -0.54 9.49
C GLU A 166 0.58 0.89 8.92
N THR A 167 -0.48 1.64 9.24
CA THR A 167 -0.66 3.03 8.76
C THR A 167 0.31 4.00 9.44
N GLY A 168 0.62 3.77 10.72
CA GLY A 168 1.52 4.61 11.51
C GLY A 168 2.96 4.52 11.03
N TRP A 169 3.41 3.31 10.67
CA TRP A 169 4.73 3.12 10.06
C TRP A 169 4.86 3.90 8.76
N PHE A 170 3.85 3.77 7.89
CA PHE A 170 3.81 4.50 6.64
C PHE A 170 3.82 6.02 6.85
N LEU A 171 3.04 6.53 7.82
CA LEU A 171 3.05 7.95 8.18
C LEU A 171 4.43 8.43 8.67
N CYS A 172 5.08 7.67 9.55
CA CYS A 172 6.42 8.02 10.05
C CYS A 172 7.44 8.10 8.91
N TYR A 173 7.42 7.12 8.01
CA TYR A 173 8.32 7.11 6.85
C TYR A 173 8.03 8.30 5.91
N ILE A 174 6.77 8.51 5.53
CA ILE A 174 6.42 9.54 4.53
C ILE A 174 6.69 10.95 5.04
N VAL A 175 6.42 11.25 6.32
CA VAL A 175 6.73 12.57 6.89
C VAL A 175 8.24 12.82 6.92
N LEU A 176 9.03 11.81 7.30
CA LEU A 176 10.48 11.91 7.31
C LEU A 176 11.05 12.08 5.89
N SER A 177 10.65 11.19 4.98
CA SER A 177 11.13 11.21 3.60
C SER A 177 10.73 12.51 2.89
N TRP A 178 9.46 12.91 2.98
CA TRP A 178 8.99 14.15 2.36
C TRP A 178 9.72 15.38 2.90
N SER A 179 10.01 15.43 4.21
CA SER A 179 10.77 16.54 4.81
C SER A 179 12.21 16.62 4.29
N ILE A 180 12.90 15.47 4.18
CA ILE A 180 14.26 15.38 3.63
C ILE A 180 14.28 15.74 2.13
N GLY A 181 13.35 15.19 1.35
CA GLY A 181 13.27 15.52 -0.08
C GLY A 181 12.94 17.00 -0.28
N PHE A 182 12.01 17.56 0.51
CA PHE A 182 11.68 18.97 0.44
C PHE A 182 12.87 19.87 0.77
N SER A 183 13.68 19.53 1.79
CA SER A 183 14.89 20.30 2.10
C SER A 183 15.89 20.28 0.93
N ILE A 184 16.13 19.11 0.33
CA ILE A 184 16.99 18.98 -0.86
C ILE A 184 16.41 19.79 -2.03
N TRP A 185 15.08 19.79 -2.22
CA TRP A 185 14.44 20.52 -3.30
C TRP A 185 14.57 22.03 -3.12
N ARG A 186 14.42 22.54 -1.89
CA ARG A 186 14.58 23.97 -1.57
C ARG A 186 15.98 24.51 -1.89
N GLU A 187 17.00 23.68 -1.71
CA GLU A 187 18.40 24.04 -2.00
C GLU A 187 18.78 23.83 -3.48
N SER A 188 17.89 23.25 -4.27
CA SER A 188 18.16 22.90 -5.66
C SER A 188 17.83 24.05 -6.64
N PRO A 189 18.52 24.13 -7.80
CA PRO A 189 18.27 25.17 -8.79
C PRO A 189 16.88 25.07 -9.46
N TYR A 190 16.17 23.95 -9.27
CA TYR A 190 14.83 23.69 -9.81
C TYR A 190 13.74 23.85 -8.74
N TYR A 191 14.00 24.56 -7.65
CA TYR A 191 12.98 24.92 -6.68
C TYR A 191 11.89 25.79 -7.33
N MET A 192 10.64 25.32 -7.29
CA MET A 192 9.46 26.01 -7.84
C MET A 192 9.58 26.47 -9.31
N ASN A 193 10.50 25.89 -10.08
CA ASN A 193 10.72 26.25 -11.48
C ASN A 193 10.88 25.00 -12.35
N THR A 194 9.85 24.69 -13.14
CA THR A 194 9.79 23.50 -13.99
C THR A 194 10.81 23.55 -15.14
N ARG A 195 11.21 24.75 -15.58
CA ARG A 195 12.18 24.92 -16.67
C ARG A 195 13.55 24.39 -16.27
N HIS A 196 13.95 24.66 -15.02
CA HIS A 196 15.22 24.18 -14.47
C HIS A 196 15.25 22.66 -14.19
N LEU A 197 14.12 21.96 -14.36
CA LEU A 197 14.12 20.49 -14.41
C LEU A 197 14.83 19.95 -15.65
N TYR A 198 14.96 20.75 -16.71
CA TYR A 198 15.54 20.38 -18.01
C TYR A 198 16.76 21.21 -18.41
N ALA A 199 16.95 22.37 -17.77
CA ALA A 199 18.04 23.29 -18.08
C ALA A 199 19.44 22.65 -17.91
N ASN A 200 20.39 23.10 -18.74
CA ASN A 200 21.79 22.63 -18.77
C ASN A 200 21.92 21.12 -19.03
N TYR A 201 20.99 20.56 -19.79
CA TYR A 201 21.10 19.20 -20.31
C TYR A 201 22.22 19.13 -21.37
N PRO A 202 23.12 18.12 -21.34
CA PRO A 202 23.18 16.97 -20.42
C PRO A 202 24.07 17.16 -19.18
N GLU A 203 24.96 18.16 -19.15
CA GLU A 203 26.09 18.26 -18.22
C GLU A 203 25.64 18.18 -16.76
N ASP A 204 24.57 18.89 -16.46
CA ASP A 204 24.04 19.12 -15.12
C ASP A 204 23.15 17.97 -14.62
N HIS A 205 22.89 16.99 -15.50
CA HIS A 205 22.07 15.81 -15.26
C HIS A 205 22.90 14.53 -15.04
N VAL A 206 24.13 14.52 -15.54
CA VAL A 206 25.05 13.38 -15.35
C VAL A 206 25.53 13.30 -13.89
N LEU A 207 25.81 14.46 -13.29
CA LEU A 207 26.33 14.57 -11.93
C LEU A 207 25.25 15.08 -10.95
N MET A 208 25.10 14.37 -9.83
CA MET A 208 24.14 14.70 -8.77
C MET A 208 24.84 14.96 -7.42
N PRO A 209 24.30 15.87 -6.59
CA PRO A 209 24.80 16.05 -5.23
C PRO A 209 24.53 14.81 -4.37
N TYR A 210 25.32 14.64 -3.30
CA TYR A 210 25.19 13.51 -2.36
C TYR A 210 23.75 13.34 -1.86
N GLY A 211 23.13 14.42 -1.39
CA GLY A 211 21.78 14.38 -0.81
C GLY A 211 20.74 13.85 -1.80
N LEU A 212 20.78 14.34 -3.04
CA LEU A 212 19.87 13.87 -4.09
C LEU A 212 20.09 12.39 -4.39
N LYS A 213 21.34 11.94 -4.53
CA LYS A 213 21.63 10.52 -4.79
C LYS A 213 21.15 9.63 -3.64
N TRP A 214 21.48 10.00 -2.41
CA TRP A 214 21.07 9.27 -1.22
C TRP A 214 19.55 9.13 -1.16
N TYR A 215 18.84 10.26 -1.29
CA TYR A 215 17.37 10.30 -1.25
C TYR A 215 16.77 9.38 -2.31
N TYR A 216 17.30 9.46 -3.53
CA TYR A 216 16.82 8.66 -4.66
C TYR A 216 16.98 7.15 -4.41
N LEU A 217 18.14 6.71 -3.92
CA LEU A 217 18.42 5.30 -3.65
C LEU A 217 17.62 4.77 -2.46
N VAL A 218 17.46 5.57 -1.40
CA VAL A 218 16.64 5.20 -0.23
C VAL A 218 15.16 5.12 -0.61
N GLN A 219 14.65 6.06 -1.40
CA GLN A 219 13.27 6.01 -1.88
C GLN A 219 13.03 4.81 -2.80
N THR A 220 14.01 4.46 -3.64
CA THR A 220 13.97 3.21 -4.43
C THR A 220 13.88 1.98 -3.52
N ALA A 221 14.70 1.92 -2.47
CA ALA A 221 14.66 0.82 -1.49
C ALA A 221 13.30 0.71 -0.78
N PHE A 222 12.71 1.83 -0.39
CA PHE A 222 11.40 1.85 0.23
C PHE A 222 10.30 1.31 -0.69
N TRP A 223 10.23 1.78 -1.93
CA TRP A 223 9.23 1.30 -2.89
C TRP A 223 9.37 -0.19 -3.19
N ILE A 224 10.61 -0.69 -3.32
CA ILE A 224 10.86 -2.13 -3.46
C ILE A 224 10.43 -2.90 -2.22
N SER A 225 10.70 -2.39 -1.01
CA SER A 225 10.28 -3.02 0.25
C SER A 225 8.74 -3.10 0.37
N ASN A 226 8.01 -2.16 -0.23
CA ASN A 226 6.54 -2.19 -0.22
C ASN A 226 5.93 -3.27 -1.12
N ILE A 227 6.68 -3.82 -2.09
CA ILE A 227 6.24 -5.04 -2.81
C ILE A 227 6.09 -6.19 -1.82
N TYR A 228 7.06 -6.35 -0.92
CA TYR A 228 6.99 -7.36 0.13
C TYR A 228 5.80 -7.11 1.07
N THR A 229 5.56 -5.87 1.50
CA THR A 229 4.46 -5.55 2.41
C THR A 229 3.09 -5.84 1.79
N ILE A 230 2.90 -5.59 0.48
CA ILE A 230 1.65 -5.95 -0.23
C ILE A 230 1.31 -7.44 -0.15
N PHE A 231 2.31 -8.31 -0.13
CA PHE A 231 2.10 -9.77 -0.04
C PHE A 231 1.94 -10.28 1.40
N VAL A 232 2.51 -9.57 2.37
CA VAL A 232 2.43 -9.93 3.80
C VAL A 232 1.17 -9.39 4.45
N GLU A 233 0.84 -8.13 4.17
CA GLU A 233 -0.33 -7.45 4.73
C GLU A 233 -1.62 -7.98 4.13
N GLU A 234 -2.70 -7.87 4.90
CA GLU A 234 -4.01 -8.38 4.51
C GLU A 234 -4.54 -7.70 3.25
N ARG A 235 -4.94 -8.53 2.27
CA ARG A 235 -5.38 -8.10 0.94
C ARG A 235 -6.64 -7.23 1.01
N ARG A 236 -6.54 -6.03 0.44
CA ARG A 236 -7.65 -5.08 0.25
C ARG A 236 -8.33 -5.29 -1.11
N LYS A 237 -9.48 -4.65 -1.33
CA LYS A 237 -10.25 -4.75 -2.58
C LYS A 237 -9.48 -4.23 -3.81
N ASP A 238 -8.63 -3.22 -3.61
CA ASP A 238 -7.81 -2.55 -4.62
C ASP A 238 -6.40 -3.15 -4.79
N HIS A 239 -6.23 -4.44 -4.46
CA HIS A 239 -4.90 -5.05 -4.41
C HIS A 239 -4.20 -5.14 -5.79
N MET A 240 -4.94 -5.33 -6.88
CA MET A 240 -4.35 -5.38 -8.22
C MET A 240 -3.94 -3.99 -8.70
N GLU A 241 -4.73 -2.98 -8.37
CA GLU A 241 -4.49 -1.57 -8.64
C GLU A 241 -3.27 -1.09 -7.85
N MET A 242 -3.20 -1.44 -6.55
CA MET A 242 -2.05 -1.16 -5.69
C MET A 242 -0.78 -1.86 -6.19
N LEU A 243 -0.84 -3.13 -6.62
CA LEU A 243 0.31 -3.83 -7.19
C LEU A 243 0.77 -3.18 -8.50
N THR A 244 -0.17 -2.85 -9.38
CA THR A 244 0.11 -2.17 -10.66
C THR A 244 0.79 -0.83 -10.41
N HIS A 245 0.28 -0.05 -9.45
CA HIS A 245 0.90 1.20 -9.02
C HIS A 245 2.34 1.00 -8.54
N HIS A 246 2.61 -0.02 -7.72
CA HIS A 246 3.97 -0.27 -7.23
C HIS A 246 4.92 -0.67 -8.35
N VAL A 247 4.49 -1.53 -9.29
CA VAL A 247 5.30 -1.88 -10.45
C VAL A 247 5.61 -0.64 -11.30
N VAL A 248 4.61 0.19 -11.56
CA VAL A 248 4.73 1.42 -12.37
C VAL A 248 5.62 2.45 -11.67
N THR A 249 5.44 2.69 -10.37
CA THR A 249 6.25 3.65 -9.60
C THR A 249 7.70 3.21 -9.47
N ILE A 250 7.96 1.94 -9.17
CA ILE A 250 9.32 1.38 -9.16
C ILE A 250 9.96 1.52 -10.54
N ALA A 251 9.23 1.20 -11.62
CA ALA A 251 9.73 1.38 -12.97
C ALA A 251 10.07 2.85 -13.26
N LEU A 252 9.21 3.80 -12.91
CA LEU A 252 9.48 5.23 -13.09
C LEU A 252 10.72 5.70 -12.33
N VAL A 253 10.87 5.30 -11.06
CA VAL A 253 12.02 5.66 -10.22
C VAL A 253 13.31 5.06 -10.81
N VAL A 254 13.33 3.75 -11.10
CA VAL A 254 14.52 3.08 -11.64
C VAL A 254 14.89 3.62 -13.02
N LEU A 255 13.92 3.84 -13.91
CA LEU A 255 14.18 4.35 -15.25
C LEU A 255 14.60 5.82 -15.24
N SER A 256 13.99 6.66 -14.39
CA SER A 256 14.44 8.06 -14.28
C SER A 256 15.81 8.19 -13.61
N TYR A 257 16.20 7.26 -12.73
CA TYR A 257 17.61 7.14 -12.31
C TYR A 257 18.52 6.73 -13.47
N THR A 258 18.11 5.72 -14.24
CA THR A 258 18.90 5.14 -15.34
C THR A 258 19.09 6.13 -16.50
N PHE A 259 18.10 6.96 -16.79
CA PHE A 259 18.13 7.94 -17.87
C PHE A 259 18.40 9.38 -17.38
N HIS A 260 18.97 9.57 -16.19
CA HIS A 260 19.38 10.89 -15.67
C HIS A 260 18.24 11.93 -15.52
N PHE A 261 17.00 11.47 -15.38
CA PHE A 261 15.85 12.32 -15.07
C PHE A 261 15.66 12.49 -13.54
N THR A 262 16.75 12.48 -12.77
CA THR A 262 16.71 12.50 -11.30
C THR A 262 16.09 13.78 -10.74
N ARG A 263 16.31 14.94 -11.38
CA ARG A 263 15.67 16.23 -11.02
C ARG A 263 14.15 16.16 -11.16
N PHE A 264 13.67 15.68 -12.31
CA PHE A 264 12.24 15.48 -12.56
C PHE A 264 11.65 14.47 -11.58
N GLY A 265 12.28 13.30 -11.44
CA GLY A 265 11.84 12.25 -10.53
C GLY A 265 11.80 12.70 -9.07
N HIS A 266 12.74 13.52 -8.63
CA HIS A 266 12.78 14.07 -7.27
C HIS A 266 11.54 14.90 -6.96
N VAL A 267 11.23 15.90 -7.80
CA VAL A 267 10.04 16.74 -7.61
C VAL A 267 8.77 15.90 -7.75
N PHE A 268 8.74 14.98 -8.72
CA PHE A 268 7.58 14.12 -8.94
C PHE A 268 7.25 13.27 -7.70
N MET A 269 8.25 12.66 -7.05
CA MET A 269 8.03 11.92 -5.80
C MET A 269 7.46 12.80 -4.69
N LEU A 270 7.99 14.01 -4.49
CA LEU A 270 7.47 14.94 -3.47
C LEU A 270 6.01 15.37 -3.70
N VAL A 271 5.66 15.63 -4.97
CA VAL A 271 4.30 15.99 -5.37
C VAL A 271 3.34 14.84 -5.09
N MET A 272 3.75 13.60 -5.41
CA MET A 272 2.92 12.42 -5.27
C MET A 272 2.71 12.00 -3.81
N ASP A 273 3.72 12.16 -2.96
CA ASP A 273 3.67 11.71 -1.56
C ASP A 273 2.88 12.67 -0.65
N PHE A 274 2.78 13.95 -1.00
CA PHE A 274 2.22 14.98 -0.11
C PHE A 274 0.78 14.71 0.41
N PRO A 275 -0.21 14.31 -0.43
CA PRO A 275 -1.57 14.05 0.05
C PRO A 275 -1.65 12.89 1.04
N ASP A 276 -0.74 11.91 0.93
CA ASP A 276 -0.83 10.66 1.67
C ASP A 276 -0.47 10.85 3.16
N VAL A 277 0.16 11.99 3.52
CA VAL A 277 0.30 12.46 4.90
C VAL A 277 -1.07 12.66 5.55
N PHE A 278 -1.97 13.40 4.88
CA PHE A 278 -3.31 13.68 5.40
C PHE A 278 -4.17 12.42 5.45
N LEU A 279 -4.08 11.56 4.43
CA LEU A 279 -4.82 10.30 4.40
C LEU A 279 -4.44 9.39 5.56
N SER A 280 -3.14 9.24 5.81
CA SER A 280 -2.62 8.38 6.87
C SER A 280 -2.99 8.94 8.24
N LEU A 281 -2.88 10.26 8.43
CA LEU A 281 -3.29 10.91 9.67
C LEU A 281 -4.79 10.77 9.92
N ALA A 282 -5.64 10.93 8.90
CA ALA A 282 -7.09 10.76 9.02
C ALA A 282 -7.45 9.35 9.53
N LYS A 283 -6.79 8.33 9.00
CA LYS A 283 -6.99 6.93 9.40
C LYS A 283 -6.53 6.67 10.83
N LEU A 284 -5.36 7.15 11.22
CA LEU A 284 -4.85 6.97 12.59
C LEU A 284 -5.78 7.61 13.61
N VAL A 285 -6.20 8.85 13.37
CA VAL A 285 -7.11 9.57 14.28
C VAL A 285 -8.47 8.87 14.37
N ARG A 286 -8.95 8.27 13.27
CA ARG A 286 -10.18 7.47 13.27
C ARG A 286 -10.06 6.19 14.09
N TYR A 287 -8.93 5.48 13.99
CA TYR A 287 -8.69 4.29 14.80
C TYR A 287 -8.64 4.58 16.30
N LEU A 288 -8.36 5.84 16.69
CA LEU A 288 -8.42 6.31 18.08
C LEU A 288 -9.84 6.74 18.52
N GLY A 289 -10.86 6.58 17.68
CA GLY A 289 -12.26 6.83 18.03
C GLY A 289 -12.72 8.28 17.91
N ASN A 290 -11.96 9.15 17.24
CA ASN A 290 -12.40 10.53 16.97
C ASN A 290 -13.23 10.59 15.68
N GLU A 291 -14.38 11.25 15.73
CA GLU A 291 -15.33 11.34 14.60
C GLU A 291 -15.11 12.60 13.74
N MET A 292 -14.82 13.75 14.35
CA MET A 292 -14.73 15.04 13.64
C MET A 292 -13.39 15.24 12.92
N ALA A 293 -12.27 14.94 13.60
CA ALA A 293 -10.94 15.22 13.07
C ALA A 293 -10.62 14.43 11.78
N PRO A 294 -11.00 13.15 11.62
CA PRO A 294 -10.81 12.42 10.38
C PRO A 294 -11.58 13.02 9.19
N ASN A 295 -12.76 13.60 9.41
CA ASN A 295 -13.55 14.23 8.36
C ASN A 295 -12.87 15.52 7.86
N ILE A 296 -12.32 16.34 8.76
CA ILE A 296 -11.49 17.51 8.39
C ILE A 296 -10.25 17.09 7.61
N LEU A 297 -9.52 16.07 8.11
CA LEU A 297 -8.32 15.55 7.47
C LEU A 297 -8.63 14.92 6.10
N PHE A 298 -9.79 14.29 5.94
CA PHE A 298 -10.25 13.77 4.65
C PHE A 298 -10.54 14.91 3.65
N GLY A 299 -11.08 16.04 4.11
CA GLY A 299 -11.23 17.25 3.29
C GLY A 299 -9.87 17.78 2.81
N LEU A 300 -8.91 17.93 3.72
CA LEU A 300 -7.53 18.35 3.39
C LEU A 300 -6.83 17.37 2.44
N PHE A 301 -7.00 16.07 2.67
CA PHE A 301 -6.55 15.02 1.77
C PHE A 301 -7.14 15.17 0.37
N THR A 302 -8.44 15.41 0.26
CA THR A 302 -9.11 15.53 -1.05
C THR A 302 -8.61 16.75 -1.83
N ILE A 303 -8.47 17.91 -1.17
CA ILE A 303 -7.95 19.13 -1.78
C ILE A 303 -6.49 18.93 -2.24
N SER A 304 -5.64 18.40 -1.35
CA SER A 304 -4.24 18.15 -1.67
C SER A 304 -4.08 17.10 -2.78
N TRP A 305 -4.91 16.06 -2.81
CA TRP A 305 -4.92 15.06 -3.89
C TRP A 305 -5.17 15.69 -5.26
N VAL A 306 -6.22 16.51 -5.38
CA VAL A 306 -6.52 17.20 -6.64
C VAL A 306 -5.39 18.14 -7.03
N ALA A 307 -4.86 18.93 -6.08
CA ALA A 307 -3.79 19.87 -6.33
C ALA A 307 -2.51 19.16 -6.81
N THR A 308 -2.08 18.08 -6.17
CA THR A 308 -0.78 17.47 -6.47
C THR A 308 -0.89 16.33 -7.49
N LYS A 309 -1.73 15.32 -7.26
CA LYS A 309 -1.83 14.10 -8.09
C LYS A 309 -2.57 14.34 -9.41
N HIS A 310 -3.36 15.40 -9.53
CA HIS A 310 -3.96 15.79 -10.82
C HIS A 310 -3.35 17.05 -11.39
N TYR A 311 -3.52 18.20 -10.75
CA TYR A 311 -3.09 19.47 -11.33
C TYR A 311 -1.57 19.56 -11.53
N LEU A 312 -0.76 19.39 -10.48
CA LEU A 312 0.70 19.46 -10.61
C LEU A 312 1.28 18.30 -11.42
N CYS A 313 0.78 17.07 -11.24
CA CYS A 313 1.19 15.92 -12.04
C CYS A 313 0.99 16.18 -13.55
N ILE A 314 -0.20 16.62 -13.96
CA ILE A 314 -0.50 16.93 -15.37
C ILE A 314 0.37 18.11 -15.85
N LYS A 315 0.56 19.15 -15.03
CA LYS A 315 1.45 20.27 -15.37
C LYS A 315 2.88 19.79 -15.65
N MET A 316 3.43 18.90 -14.82
CA MET A 316 4.75 18.30 -15.03
C MET A 316 4.79 17.38 -16.26
N MET A 317 3.71 16.66 -16.55
CA MET A 317 3.63 15.84 -17.77
C MET A 317 3.59 16.70 -19.04
N ILE A 318 2.91 17.85 -19.00
CA ILE A 318 2.89 18.82 -20.11
C ILE A 318 4.26 19.49 -20.25
N SER A 319 4.95 19.81 -19.15
CA SER A 319 6.26 20.47 -19.20
C SER A 319 7.32 19.65 -19.95
N ILE A 320 7.17 18.32 -20.01
CA ILE A 320 8.02 17.45 -20.83
C ILE A 320 7.99 17.85 -22.31
N TRP A 321 6.80 18.15 -22.84
CA TRP A 321 6.57 18.44 -24.26
C TRP A 321 6.55 19.94 -24.57
N THR A 322 6.56 20.80 -23.57
CA THR A 322 6.69 22.25 -23.75
C THR A 322 8.10 22.69 -23.40
N GLU A 323 8.41 22.81 -22.11
CA GLU A 323 9.70 23.30 -21.59
C GLU A 323 10.85 22.33 -21.91
N GLY A 324 10.64 21.02 -21.77
CA GLY A 324 11.64 20.00 -22.05
C GLY A 324 12.11 20.01 -23.51
N ILE A 325 11.20 20.27 -24.46
CA ILE A 325 11.58 20.42 -25.86
C ILE A 325 12.44 21.67 -26.04
N PHE A 326 12.17 22.79 -25.37
CA PHE A 326 12.97 24.00 -25.58
C PHE A 326 14.35 23.94 -24.90
N GLU A 327 14.44 23.32 -23.73
CA GLU A 327 15.67 23.27 -22.94
C GLU A 327 16.66 22.17 -23.40
N VAL A 328 16.15 21.03 -23.88
CA VAL A 328 17.03 19.96 -24.38
C VAL A 328 17.51 20.32 -25.79
N PRO A 329 18.83 20.37 -26.07
CA PRO A 329 19.35 20.66 -27.41
C PRO A 329 18.77 19.72 -28.47
N MET A 330 18.43 20.24 -29.65
CA MET A 330 17.71 19.50 -30.71
C MET A 330 18.42 18.19 -31.10
N GLU A 331 19.74 18.22 -31.22
CA GLU A 331 20.58 17.05 -31.50
C GLU A 331 20.43 15.93 -30.46
N LYS A 332 20.32 16.28 -29.17
CA LYS A 332 20.15 15.34 -28.05
C LYS A 332 18.72 14.80 -27.92
N ARG A 333 17.81 15.18 -28.82
CA ARG A 333 16.44 14.61 -28.89
C ARG A 333 16.39 13.37 -29.79
N PHE A 334 17.46 13.07 -30.51
CA PHE A 334 17.57 11.90 -31.39
C PHE A 334 18.56 10.87 -30.84
N PRO A 335 18.27 9.57 -30.98
CA PRO A 335 19.05 8.50 -30.32
C PRO A 335 20.48 8.34 -30.84
N HIS A 336 20.81 8.94 -31.99
CA HIS A 336 22.10 8.74 -32.66
C HIS A 336 23.24 9.59 -32.07
N CYS A 337 22.95 10.57 -31.21
CA CYS A 337 23.96 11.42 -30.60
C CYS A 337 24.49 10.81 -29.28
N PRO A 338 25.80 10.95 -28.97
CA PRO A 338 26.32 10.62 -27.65
C PRO A 338 25.56 11.36 -26.54
N ASP A 339 25.38 10.72 -25.38
CA ASP A 339 24.68 11.29 -24.21
C ASP A 339 23.24 11.75 -24.47
N SER A 340 22.57 11.14 -25.46
CA SER A 340 21.17 11.40 -25.82
C SER A 340 20.19 10.58 -24.98
N PHE A 341 20.28 10.70 -23.66
CA PHE A 341 19.36 10.05 -22.72
C PHE A 341 17.96 10.68 -22.64
N ALA A 342 17.75 11.88 -23.20
CA ALA A 342 16.45 12.53 -23.39
C ALA A 342 15.92 12.46 -24.83
N SER A 343 16.27 11.42 -25.58
CA SER A 343 15.73 11.22 -26.93
C SER A 343 14.22 10.96 -26.94
N TYR A 344 13.54 11.30 -28.04
CA TYR A 344 12.09 11.13 -28.18
C TYR A 344 11.58 9.71 -27.85
N PRO A 345 12.26 8.61 -28.25
CA PRO A 345 11.82 7.27 -27.85
C PRO A 345 11.85 7.05 -26.34
N ILE A 346 12.89 7.53 -25.65
CA ILE A 346 13.04 7.38 -24.19
C ILE A 346 12.00 8.25 -23.47
N VAL A 347 11.90 9.52 -23.84
CA VAL A 347 10.95 10.46 -23.23
C VAL A 347 9.50 10.02 -23.49
N GLY A 348 9.19 9.56 -24.70
CA GLY A 348 7.88 9.01 -25.04
C GLY A 348 7.53 7.76 -24.24
N PHE A 349 8.50 6.85 -24.04
CA PHE A 349 8.30 5.66 -23.20
C PHE A 349 8.06 6.04 -21.73
N MET A 350 8.86 6.95 -21.17
CA MET A 350 8.68 7.45 -19.81
C MET A 350 7.33 8.15 -19.62
N TRP A 351 6.93 8.97 -20.60
CA TRP A 351 5.62 9.65 -20.61
C TRP A 351 4.46 8.66 -20.68
N ALA A 352 4.57 7.59 -21.47
CA ALA A 352 3.55 6.53 -21.51
C ALA A 352 3.38 5.84 -20.14
N ILE A 353 4.46 5.59 -19.41
CA ILE A 353 4.38 5.02 -18.05
C ILE A 353 3.73 6.04 -17.08
N LEU A 354 4.03 7.34 -17.21
CA LEU A 354 3.36 8.39 -16.44
C LEU A 354 1.84 8.43 -16.73
N CYS A 355 1.43 8.22 -17.98
CA CYS A 355 0.01 8.10 -18.34
C CYS A 355 -0.66 6.89 -17.67
N VAL A 356 0.02 5.75 -17.59
CA VAL A 356 -0.48 4.58 -16.84
C VAL A 356 -0.63 4.92 -15.36
N LEU A 357 0.37 5.59 -14.77
CA LEU A 357 0.29 6.04 -13.39
C LEU A 357 -0.91 6.98 -13.19
N GLN A 358 -1.10 7.95 -14.08
CA GLN A 358 -2.22 8.89 -14.02
C GLN A 358 -3.58 8.20 -14.13
N ALA A 359 -3.70 7.13 -14.94
CA ALA A 359 -4.93 6.35 -15.03
C ALA A 359 -5.28 5.68 -13.69
N VAL A 360 -4.28 5.13 -12.98
CA VAL A 360 -4.49 4.56 -11.63
C VAL A 360 -4.88 5.64 -10.62
N LEU A 361 -4.29 6.85 -10.71
CA LEU A 361 -4.68 7.98 -9.87
C LEU A 361 -6.12 8.42 -10.12
N ILE A 362 -6.57 8.44 -11.38
CA ILE A 362 -7.97 8.75 -11.73
C ILE A 362 -8.91 7.69 -11.16
N TYR A 363 -8.54 6.40 -11.23
CA TYR A 363 -9.33 5.33 -10.61
C TYR A 363 -9.57 5.59 -9.11
N TRP A 364 -8.51 5.90 -8.36
CA TRP A 364 -8.67 6.22 -6.94
C TRP A 364 -9.41 7.53 -6.70
N PHE A 365 -9.24 8.53 -7.58
CA PHE A 365 -9.99 9.77 -7.48
C PHE A 365 -11.50 9.56 -7.61
N VAL A 366 -11.94 8.68 -8.52
CA VAL A 366 -13.36 8.28 -8.61
C VAL A 366 -13.84 7.66 -7.29
N MET A 367 -13.01 6.88 -6.59
CA MET A 367 -13.35 6.34 -5.27
C MET A 367 -13.44 7.44 -4.20
N ILE A 368 -12.52 8.41 -4.23
CA ILE A 368 -12.54 9.55 -3.30
C ILE A 368 -13.84 10.36 -3.49
N LEU A 369 -14.26 10.61 -4.74
CA LEU A 369 -15.51 11.30 -5.04
C LEU A 369 -16.74 10.56 -4.51
N LYS A 370 -16.76 9.22 -4.58
CA LYS A 370 -17.85 8.41 -4.01
C LYS A 370 -17.95 8.57 -2.48
N VAL A 371 -16.81 8.56 -1.78
CA VAL A 371 -16.79 8.82 -0.34
C VAL A 371 -17.21 10.26 -0.04
N LEU A 372 -16.75 11.23 -0.84
CA LEU A 372 -17.13 12.63 -0.68
C LEU A 372 -18.63 12.85 -0.88
N GLU A 373 -19.25 12.17 -1.85
CA GLU A 373 -20.70 12.20 -2.07
C GLU A 373 -21.47 11.70 -0.85
N LYS A 374 -21.02 10.59 -0.23
CA LYS A 374 -21.62 10.07 1.00
C LYS A 374 -21.53 11.06 2.15
N VAL A 375 -20.35 11.67 2.34
CA VAL A 375 -20.12 12.62 3.43
C VAL A 375 -20.97 13.89 3.25
N LEU A 376 -20.98 14.46 2.04
CA LEU A 376 -21.64 15.74 1.80
C LEU A 376 -23.15 15.64 1.62
N ILE A 377 -23.64 14.57 0.97
CA ILE A 377 -25.07 14.43 0.64
C ILE A 377 -25.82 13.64 1.70
N LYS A 378 -25.21 12.57 2.23
CA LYS A 378 -25.89 11.66 3.17
C LYS A 378 -25.58 11.96 4.63
N GLY A 379 -24.60 12.82 4.90
CA GLY A 379 -24.14 13.10 6.27
C GLY A 379 -23.52 11.88 6.94
N GLU A 380 -23.06 10.90 6.16
CA GLU A 380 -22.35 9.72 6.66
C GLU A 380 -20.87 10.07 6.93
N ASP A 381 -20.21 9.30 7.80
CA ASP A 381 -18.77 9.49 8.04
C ASP A 381 -17.92 9.13 6.82
N ALA A 382 -16.72 9.71 6.72
CA ALA A 382 -15.78 9.50 5.62
C ALA A 382 -15.09 8.11 5.67
N ALA A 383 -15.85 7.03 5.86
CA ALA A 383 -15.39 5.65 5.91
C ALA A 383 -14.69 5.22 4.60
N ASP A 384 -13.58 4.46 4.73
CA ASP A 384 -12.81 4.02 3.56
C ASP A 384 -13.41 2.73 2.98
N GLU A 385 -14.17 2.83 1.90
CA GLU A 385 -14.86 1.68 1.27
C GLU A 385 -13.95 0.54 0.82
N ARG A 386 -12.64 0.80 0.72
CA ARG A 386 -11.61 -0.20 0.39
C ARG A 386 -11.41 -1.23 1.49
N SER A 387 -11.71 -0.88 2.74
CA SER A 387 -11.55 -1.77 3.91
C SER A 387 -12.82 -2.51 4.32
N ASP A 388 -14.02 -2.13 3.84
CA ASP A 388 -15.25 -2.38 4.60
C ASP A 388 -16.14 -3.54 4.08
N GLU A 389 -15.56 -4.66 3.63
CA GLU A 389 -16.30 -5.94 3.57
C GLU A 389 -15.58 -7.04 4.36
N GLU A 390 -15.30 -6.74 5.62
CA GLU A 390 -14.89 -7.74 6.58
C GLU A 390 -16.10 -7.98 7.48
N SER A 391 -16.80 -9.10 7.30
CA SER A 391 -17.89 -9.49 8.19
C SER A 391 -17.44 -9.43 9.65
N ASP A 392 -18.09 -8.59 10.46
CA ASP A 392 -17.93 -8.46 11.91
C ASP A 392 -18.41 -9.71 12.70
N SER A 393 -18.63 -10.83 12.02
CA SER A 393 -18.99 -12.07 12.71
C SER A 393 -17.74 -12.83 13.13
N GLU A 394 -17.59 -12.92 14.45
CA GLU A 394 -16.71 -13.83 15.21
C GLU A 394 -15.30 -13.33 15.50
N ASP A 395 -15.14 -12.58 16.60
CA ASP A 395 -13.88 -12.58 17.37
C ASP A 395 -13.92 -11.94 18.77
N ASP A 396 -15.01 -12.10 19.52
CA ASP A 396 -15.03 -11.71 20.95
C ASP A 396 -15.44 -12.85 21.88
N ALA A 397 -15.00 -14.07 21.57
CA ALA A 397 -15.05 -15.19 22.51
C ALA A 397 -13.66 -15.38 23.12
N THR A 398 -13.39 -14.67 24.21
CA THR A 398 -12.38 -15.10 25.18
C THR A 398 -12.67 -16.53 25.62
N PRO A 399 -11.71 -17.46 25.66
CA PRO A 399 -11.94 -18.77 26.26
C PRO A 399 -12.21 -18.55 27.75
N ASN A 400 -13.42 -18.87 28.17
CA ASN A 400 -13.84 -18.80 29.55
C ASN A 400 -13.15 -19.95 30.31
N ASP A 401 -11.99 -19.67 30.88
CA ASP A 401 -11.26 -20.63 31.71
C ASP A 401 -11.67 -20.41 33.17
N THR A 402 -12.73 -21.10 33.60
CA THR A 402 -12.85 -21.76 34.91
C THR A 402 -14.22 -22.45 35.00
N ALA A 403 -14.34 -23.64 34.44
CA ALA A 403 -15.24 -24.66 34.99
C ALA A 403 -14.44 -25.44 36.04
N ARG A 404 -14.65 -25.14 37.33
CA ARG A 404 -14.38 -26.12 38.39
C ARG A 404 -15.61 -27.03 38.49
N PRO A 405 -15.49 -28.35 38.30
CA PRO A 405 -16.44 -29.26 38.90
C PRO A 405 -16.08 -29.47 40.38
N ASN A 406 -17.14 -29.67 41.18
CA ASN A 406 -17.19 -29.79 42.63
C ASN A 406 -16.16 -30.72 43.27
#